data_AF-A0A2A4GZ41-F1
#
_entry.id   AF-A0A2A4GZ41-F1
#
_cell.length_a   1.000
_cell.length_b   1.000
_cell.length_c   1.000
_cell.angle_alpha   90.00
_cell.angle_beta   90.00
_cell.angle_gamma   90.00
#
_symmetry.space_group_name_H-M   'P 1'
#
loop_
_entity.id
_entity.type
_entity.pdbx_description
1 polymer ?
#
loop_
_entity_poly.entity_id
_entity_poly.type
_entity_poly.pdbx_seq_one_letter_code
_entity_poly.pdbx_strand_id
1 'polypeptide(L)'
;MNGYETPNLMQALNVLNELLDLTTTYDLTYTRDPEHAQDILTTLKAKVQSHYQQSPQPVHTDANRPYPYDLYYFCLYNLYHNPLVPIEFGSQSKLNQSYIQQIIQTRAYFLMCAVTR
;
A
#
# COMPACT_ATOMS: atom_id res chain seq x y z
N MET A 1 -2.51 -9.22 -24.42
CA MET A 1 -1.79 -9.57 -23.18
C MET A 1 -1.00 -8.35 -22.76
N ASN A 2 -1.49 -7.55 -21.81
CA ASN A 2 -0.68 -6.48 -21.23
C ASN A 2 0.28 -7.16 -20.25
N GLY A 3 1.51 -7.40 -20.70
CA GLY A 3 2.56 -8.01 -19.91
C GLY A 3 3.05 -7.02 -18.87
N TYR A 4 2.37 -6.94 -17.73
CA TYR A 4 2.90 -6.19 -16.60
C TYR A 4 4.01 -7.00 -15.94
N GLU A 5 5.19 -6.38 -15.82
CA GLU A 5 6.33 -7.00 -15.17
C GLU A 5 6.17 -6.95 -13.65
N THR A 6 6.75 -7.94 -12.96
CA THR A 6 6.86 -7.86 -11.51
C THR A 6 7.77 -6.67 -11.14
N PRO A 7 7.35 -5.75 -10.25
CA PRO A 7 8.23 -4.69 -9.78
C PRO A 7 9.47 -5.27 -9.08
N ASN A 8 10.63 -4.65 -9.32
CA ASN A 8 11.82 -4.93 -8.52
C ASN A 8 11.67 -4.34 -7.09
N LEU A 9 12.61 -4.67 -6.20
CA LEU A 9 12.57 -4.24 -4.80
C LEU A 9 12.45 -2.71 -4.66
N MET A 10 13.21 -1.95 -5.45
CA MET A 10 13.21 -0.48 -5.36
C MET A 10 11.87 0.09 -5.83
N GLN A 11 11.31 -0.44 -6.92
CA GLN A 11 9.98 -0.07 -7.40
C GLN A 11 8.90 -0.38 -6.36
N ALA A 12 8.95 -1.57 -5.75
CA ALA A 12 8.00 -1.94 -4.70
C ALA A 12 8.11 -1.03 -3.47
N LEU A 13 9.33 -0.70 -3.02
CA LEU A 13 9.55 0.26 -1.93
C LEU A 13 9.04 1.66 -2.27
N ASN A 14 9.24 2.13 -3.50
CA ASN A 14 8.73 3.43 -3.93
C ASN A 14 7.20 3.48 -3.87
N VAL A 15 6.52 2.43 -4.33
CA VAL A 15 5.06 2.33 -4.25
C VAL A 15 4.61 2.31 -2.78
N LEU A 16 5.23 1.50 -1.93
CA LEU A 16 4.88 1.44 -0.50
C LEU A 16 5.11 2.78 0.20
N ASN A 17 6.17 3.52 -0.14
CA ASN A 17 6.43 4.86 0.41
C ASN A 17 5.37 5.86 -0.07
N GLU A 18 5.04 5.88 -1.35
CA GLU A 18 3.99 6.75 -1.90
C GLU A 18 2.64 6.51 -1.21
N LEU A 19 2.25 5.24 -1.06
CA LEU A 19 1.00 4.88 -0.39
C LEU A 19 1.02 5.22 1.10
N LEU A 20 2.17 5.06 1.77
CA LEU A 20 2.34 5.44 3.17
C LEU A 20 2.21 6.95 3.36
N ASP A 21 2.86 7.74 2.51
CA ASP A 21 2.81 9.20 2.56
C ASP A 21 1.38 9.71 2.33
N LEU A 22 0.68 9.18 1.32
CA LEU A 22 -0.72 9.52 1.05
C LEU A 22 -1.64 9.15 2.22
N THR A 23 -1.47 7.96 2.80
CA THR A 23 -2.30 7.51 3.92
C THR A 23 -2.04 8.34 5.19
N THR A 24 -0.78 8.66 5.47
CA THR A 24 -0.40 9.50 6.62
C THR A 24 -0.89 10.93 6.43
N THR A 25 -0.78 11.47 5.22
CA THR A 25 -1.33 12.79 4.87
C THR A 25 -2.85 12.81 5.02
N TYR A 26 -3.54 11.75 4.58
CA TYR A 26 -4.98 11.62 4.80
C TYR A 26 -5.34 11.62 6.30
N ASP A 27 -4.65 10.84 7.13
CA ASP A 27 -4.90 10.77 8.57
C ASP A 27 -4.73 12.13 9.27
N LEU A 28 -3.67 12.85 8.93
CA LEU A 28 -3.37 14.18 9.47
C LEU A 28 -4.38 15.24 9.00
N THR A 29 -4.74 15.22 7.72
CA THR A 29 -5.67 16.19 7.13
C THR A 29 -7.09 15.95 7.58
N TYR A 30 -7.55 14.69 7.65
CA TYR A 30 -8.93 14.34 8.04
C TYR A 30 -9.31 14.91 9.41
N THR A 31 -8.36 14.97 10.35
CA THR A 31 -8.59 15.52 11.68
C THR A 31 -8.84 17.04 11.67
N ARG A 32 -8.34 17.76 10.67
CA ARG A 32 -8.38 19.22 10.58
C ARG A 32 -9.39 19.73 9.54
N ASP A 33 -9.44 19.05 8.40
CA ASP A 33 -10.22 19.42 7.22
C ASP A 33 -10.70 18.14 6.50
N PRO A 34 -11.87 17.60 6.88
CA PRO A 34 -12.41 16.39 6.29
C PRO A 34 -12.76 16.52 4.79
N GLU A 35 -13.12 17.71 4.33
CA GLU A 35 -13.46 17.95 2.93
C GLU A 35 -12.20 17.83 2.06
N HIS A 36 -11.11 18.48 2.46
CA HIS A 36 -9.84 18.37 1.75
C HIS A 36 -9.22 16.96 1.85
N ALA A 37 -9.46 16.26 2.96
CA ALA A 37 -9.05 14.87 3.11
C ALA A 37 -9.69 13.93 2.06
N GLN A 38 -10.86 14.28 1.53
CA GLN A 38 -11.55 13.46 0.54
C GLN A 38 -10.81 13.41 -0.81
N ASP A 39 -10.13 14.48 -1.21
CA ASP A 39 -9.30 14.52 -2.42
C ASP A 39 -8.08 13.61 -2.30
N ILE A 40 -7.44 13.62 -1.12
CA ILE A 40 -6.32 12.73 -0.80
C ILE A 40 -6.79 11.28 -0.81
N LEU A 41 -7.96 11.00 -0.22
CA LEU A 41 -8.53 9.66 -0.20
C LEU A 41 -8.84 9.15 -1.62
N THR A 42 -9.35 10.02 -2.48
CA THR A 42 -9.63 9.69 -3.89
C THR A 42 -8.35 9.34 -4.63
N THR A 43 -7.30 10.15 -4.44
CA THR A 43 -5.96 9.89 -5.00
C THR A 43 -5.39 8.56 -4.50
N LEU A 44 -5.48 8.30 -3.19
CA LEU A 44 -5.01 7.06 -2.57
C LEU A 44 -5.68 5.84 -3.20
N LYS A 45 -7.02 5.84 -3.32
CA LYS A 45 -7.78 4.74 -3.93
C LYS A 45 -7.38 4.50 -5.37
N ALA A 46 -7.24 5.56 -6.17
CA ALA A 46 -6.82 5.45 -7.56
C ALA A 46 -5.41 4.87 -7.70
N LYS A 47 -4.48 5.28 -6.83
CA LYS A 47 -3.10 4.75 -6.81
C LYS A 47 -3.07 3.29 -6.41
N VAL A 48 -3.74 2.91 -5.32
CA VAL A 48 -3.84 1.51 -4.87
C VAL A 48 -4.43 0.63 -5.97
N GLN A 49 -5.53 1.06 -6.59
CA GLN A 49 -6.16 0.35 -7.70
C GLN A 49 -5.18 0.18 -8.87
N SER A 50 -4.53 1.26 -9.30
CA SER A 50 -3.58 1.23 -10.41
C SER A 50 -2.44 0.25 -10.14
N HIS A 51 -1.79 0.35 -8.98
CA HIS A 51 -0.69 -0.53 -8.62
C HIS A 51 -1.13 -2.00 -8.50
N TYR A 52 -2.30 -2.26 -7.92
CA TYR A 52 -2.82 -3.62 -7.81
C TYR A 52 -3.14 -4.23 -9.17
N GLN A 53 -3.86 -3.51 -10.04
CA GLN A 53 -4.25 -3.99 -11.36
C GLN A 53 -3.04 -4.18 -12.31
N GLN A 54 -1.98 -3.41 -12.09
CA GLN A 54 -0.71 -3.55 -12.82
C GLN A 54 0.23 -4.58 -12.20
N SER A 55 -0.10 -5.16 -11.04
CA SER A 55 0.76 -6.16 -10.39
C SER A 55 0.33 -7.57 -10.84
N PRO A 56 1.20 -8.35 -11.50
CA PRO A 56 0.87 -9.73 -11.88
C PRO A 56 0.63 -10.59 -10.63
N GLN A 57 -0.37 -11.47 -10.67
CA GLN A 57 -0.60 -12.39 -9.55
C GLN A 57 0.65 -13.25 -9.31
N PRO A 58 1.06 -13.49 -8.05
CA PRO A 58 2.17 -14.38 -7.75
C PRO A 58 1.79 -15.82 -8.15
N VAL A 59 2.27 -16.28 -9.31
CA VAL A 59 1.96 -17.63 -9.83
C VAL A 59 2.83 -18.70 -9.15
N HIS A 60 4.08 -18.34 -8.80
CA HIS A 60 5.00 -19.18 -8.00
C HIS A 60 5.92 -18.29 -7.17
N THR A 61 6.18 -18.67 -5.91
CA THR A 61 7.24 -18.05 -5.07
C THR A 61 8.60 -18.47 -5.61
N ASP A 62 9.11 -17.68 -6.54
CA ASP A 62 10.42 -17.90 -7.12
C ASP A 62 11.50 -17.57 -6.07
N ALA A 63 12.17 -18.61 -5.55
CA ALA A 63 13.12 -18.54 -4.45
C ALA A 63 14.31 -17.59 -4.72
N ASN A 64 14.56 -17.24 -5.99
CA ASN A 64 15.65 -16.37 -6.40
C ASN A 64 15.29 -14.88 -6.43
N ARG A 65 14.06 -14.49 -6.04
CA ARG A 65 13.67 -13.07 -6.07
C ARG A 65 14.40 -12.24 -5.01
N PRO A 66 14.69 -10.95 -5.29
CA PRO A 66 15.38 -10.06 -4.36
C PRO A 66 14.61 -9.77 -3.07
N TYR A 67 13.29 -10.01 -3.08
CA TYR A 67 12.38 -9.76 -1.97
C TYR A 67 11.12 -10.63 -2.15
N PRO A 68 10.32 -10.84 -1.09
CA PRO A 68 9.07 -11.59 -1.18
C PRO A 68 7.98 -10.77 -1.89
N TYR A 69 7.86 -10.96 -3.20
CA TYR A 69 6.87 -10.27 -4.02
C TYR A 69 5.42 -10.58 -3.62
N ASP A 70 5.16 -11.80 -3.15
CA ASP A 70 3.87 -12.22 -2.62
C ASP A 70 3.39 -11.30 -1.49
N LEU A 71 4.28 -10.92 -0.56
CA LEU A 71 3.93 -9.98 0.51
C LEU A 71 3.55 -8.60 -0.03
N TYR A 72 4.26 -8.10 -1.06
CA TYR A 72 3.89 -6.84 -1.72
C TYR A 72 2.50 -6.95 -2.38
N TYR A 73 2.27 -8.02 -3.13
CA TYR A 73 1.01 -8.26 -3.80
C TYR A 73 -0.16 -8.38 -2.80
N PHE A 74 0.02 -9.13 -1.70
CA PHE A 74 -0.99 -9.26 -0.66
C PHE A 74 -1.25 -7.95 0.08
N CYS A 75 -0.22 -7.12 0.29
CA CYS A 75 -0.42 -5.77 0.80
C CYS A 75 -1.35 -5.00 -0.13
N LEU A 76 -1.03 -4.88 -1.43
CA LEU A 76 -1.89 -4.18 -2.40
C LEU A 76 -3.30 -4.77 -2.49
N TYR A 77 -3.42 -6.09 -2.48
CA TYR A 77 -4.71 -6.80 -2.45
C TYR A 77 -5.56 -6.34 -1.26
N ASN A 78 -4.98 -6.35 -0.06
CA ASN A 78 -5.69 -5.96 1.16
C ASN A 78 -6.11 -4.48 1.11
N LEU A 79 -5.22 -3.61 0.66
CA LEU A 79 -5.48 -2.17 0.54
C LEU A 79 -6.57 -1.86 -0.51
N TYR A 80 -6.62 -2.64 -1.60
CA TYR A 80 -7.59 -2.48 -2.69
C TYR A 80 -8.98 -3.00 -2.30
N HIS A 81 -9.05 -4.18 -1.68
CA HIS A 81 -10.32 -4.81 -1.30
C HIS A 81 -10.88 -4.29 0.03
N ASN A 82 -10.05 -3.66 0.87
CA ASN A 82 -10.46 -2.99 2.10
C ASN A 82 -10.06 -1.51 2.06
N PRO A 83 -10.61 -0.72 1.10
CA PRO A 83 -10.22 0.66 0.94
C PRO A 83 -10.61 1.49 2.17
N LEU A 84 -9.82 2.52 2.48
CA LEU A 84 -10.22 3.50 3.49
C LEU A 84 -11.52 4.18 3.08
N VAL A 85 -12.45 4.25 4.02
CA VAL A 85 -13.71 4.95 3.88
C VAL A 85 -13.89 5.86 5.10
N PRO A 86 -14.48 7.05 4.91
CA PRO A 86 -14.95 7.85 6.03
C PRO A 86 -16.01 7.06 6.79
N ILE A 87 -15.87 6.97 8.10
CA ILE A 87 -16.85 6.31 8.96
C ILE A 87 -17.57 7.33 9.85
N GLU A 88 -18.89 7.17 9.96
CA GLU A 88 -19.73 7.98 10.85
C GLU A 88 -19.69 7.47 12.29
N PHE A 89 -19.40 6.17 12.47
CA PHE A 89 -19.40 5.49 13.77
C PHE A 89 -18.07 4.79 14.01
N GLY A 90 -17.46 5.06 15.17
CA GLY A 90 -16.16 4.49 15.56
C GLY A 90 -15.03 5.50 15.47
N SER A 91 -13.80 5.00 15.28
CA SER A 91 -12.59 5.82 15.27
C SER A 91 -11.91 5.73 13.91
N GLN A 92 -12.04 6.80 13.11
CA GLN A 92 -11.38 6.91 11.81
C GLN A 92 -9.86 6.74 11.96
N SER A 93 -9.28 7.35 13.00
CA SER A 93 -7.83 7.23 13.27
C SER A 93 -7.41 5.78 13.49
N LYS A 94 -8.20 4.95 14.18
CA LYS A 94 -7.86 3.51 14.33
C LYS A 94 -7.88 2.77 12.99
N LEU A 95 -8.85 3.07 12.12
CA LEU A 95 -8.89 2.48 10.77
C LEU A 95 -7.69 2.91 9.93
N ASN A 96 -7.39 4.21 9.93
CA ASN A 96 -6.24 4.78 9.23
C ASN A 96 -4.94 4.15 9.73
N GLN A 97 -4.77 4.03 11.05
CA GLN A 97 -3.59 3.41 11.66
C GLN A 97 -3.48 1.94 11.28
N SER A 98 -4.57 1.17 11.24
CA SER A 98 -4.54 -0.21 10.76
C SER A 98 -4.06 -0.30 9.31
N TYR A 99 -4.50 0.62 8.45
CA TYR A 99 -4.08 0.70 7.04
C TYR A 99 -2.59 1.05 6.92
N ILE A 100 -2.13 2.04 7.68
CA ILE A 100 -0.71 2.46 7.78
C ILE A 100 0.17 1.30 8.23
N GLN A 101 -0.24 0.55 9.25
CA GLN A 101 0.55 -0.54 9.81
C GLN A 101 0.80 -1.67 8.79
N GLN A 102 -0.18 -1.99 7.94
CA GLN A 102 0.01 -3.00 6.88
C GLN A 102 1.12 -2.59 5.90
N ILE A 103 1.15 -1.31 5.52
CA ILE A 103 2.18 -0.75 4.62
C ILE A 103 3.55 -0.76 5.32
N ILE A 104 3.62 -0.30 6.57
CA ILE A 104 4.86 -0.25 7.36
C ILE A 104 5.45 -1.65 7.56
N GLN A 105 4.65 -2.64 7.91
CA GLN A 105 5.12 -4.01 8.14
C GLN A 105 5.72 -4.61 6.88
N THR A 106 5.03 -4.47 5.74
CA THR A 106 5.53 -4.95 4.44
C THR A 106 6.85 -4.27 4.07
N ARG A 107 6.90 -2.93 4.20
CA ARG A 107 8.11 -2.14 3.93
C ARG A 107 9.28 -2.52 4.84
N ALA A 108 9.04 -2.67 6.15
CA ALA A 108 10.07 -3.02 7.12
C ALA A 108 10.69 -4.39 6.80
N TYR A 109 9.86 -5.38 6.42
CA TYR A 109 10.35 -6.68 5.99
C TYR A 109 11.30 -6.57 4.78
N PHE A 110 10.95 -5.72 3.81
CA PHE A 110 11.76 -5.55 2.59
C PHE A 110 13.12 -4.93 2.89
N LEU A 111 13.15 -3.96 3.81
CA LEU A 111 14.40 -3.36 4.27
C LEU A 111 15.27 -4.36 5.04
N MET A 112 14.68 -5.25 5.85
CA MET A 112 15.44 -6.32 6.52
C MET A 112 16.05 -7.31 5.52
N CYS A 113 15.31 -7.69 4.46
CA CYS A 113 15.83 -8.54 3.39
C CYS A 113 16.97 -7.89 2.60
N ALA A 114 16.98 -6.55 2.47
CA ALA A 114 18.04 -5.83 1.78
C ALA A 114 19.35 -5.78 2.60
N VAL A 115 19.26 -5.75 3.93
CA VAL A 115 20.44 -5.68 4.84
C VAL A 115 21.10 -7.05 5.06
N THR A 116 20.36 -8.14 4.83
CA THR A 116 20.81 -9.52 5.10
C THR A 116 21.38 -10.26 3.89
N ARG A 117 21.59 -9.54 2.77
CA ARG A 117 22.22 -10.05 1.53
C ARG A 117 23.58 -9.40 1.33
#